data_AF-A0AA89B9Z4-F1
#
_entry.id   AF-A0AA89B9Z4-F1
#
_cell.length_a   1.000
_cell.length_b   1.000
_cell.length_c   1.000
_cell.angle_alpha   90.00
_cell.angle_beta   90.00
_cell.angle_gamma   90.00
#
_symmetry.space_group_name_H-M   'P 1'
#
loop_
_entity.id
_entity.type
_entity.pdbx_description
1 polymer ?
#
loop_
_entity_poly.entity_id
_entity_poly.type
_entity_poly.pdbx_seq_one_letter_code
_entity_poly.pdbx_strand_id
1 'polypeptide(L)'
;MGMGLRELKTTNHTNTNNSAADDNKCTVREQDRFMPIANVIRIMRKILPSHAKMSENAKETIQECVSEYISFITGEANERCQREQRKTITADDVLWAMSKLGFDNYIEPLHFYLHRYRELDSGDRGGSTKGEPPLVKQVVDGGAGSVSIKSVNAEDL
;
A
#
# COMPACT_ATOMS: atom_id res chain seq x y z
N MET A 1 52.92 -28.06 8.07
CA MET A 1 53.55 -28.07 9.41
C MET A 1 52.74 -27.11 10.28
N GLY A 2 52.22 -27.62 11.40
CA GLY A 2 51.28 -26.89 12.25
C GLY A 2 51.94 -25.92 13.24
N MET A 3 51.13 -25.59 14.25
CA MET A 3 51.39 -24.78 15.45
C MET A 3 51.23 -23.26 15.22
N GLY A 4 50.50 -22.50 16.03
CA GLY A 4 49.87 -22.86 17.30
C GLY A 4 49.02 -21.72 17.87
N LEU A 5 48.12 -22.16 18.74
CA LEU A 5 47.25 -21.42 19.65
C LEU A 5 48.05 -20.40 20.48
N ARG A 6 47.56 -19.15 20.57
CA ARG A 6 47.83 -18.27 21.71
C ARG A 6 46.53 -17.66 22.20
N GLU A 7 46.05 -18.26 23.28
CA GLU A 7 45.03 -17.75 24.17
C GLU A 7 45.63 -16.58 24.96
N LEU A 8 45.01 -15.40 24.86
CA LEU A 8 45.32 -14.25 25.72
C LEU A 8 44.08 -13.91 26.53
N LYS A 9 44.24 -14.21 27.81
CA LYS A 9 43.35 -13.97 28.95
C LYS A 9 42.87 -12.53 29.00
N THR A 10 41.55 -12.33 28.98
CA THR A 10 40.89 -11.03 29.13
C THR A 10 41.10 -10.49 30.55
N THR A 11 41.78 -9.35 30.66
CA THR A 11 41.81 -8.51 31.87
C THR A 11 40.63 -7.54 31.81
N ASN A 12 39.71 -7.64 32.77
CA ASN A 12 38.56 -6.75 32.94
C ASN A 12 38.97 -5.44 33.63
N HIS A 13 38.91 -4.30 32.93
CA HIS A 13 38.42 -3.04 33.50
C HIS A 13 38.14 -1.99 32.41
N THR A 14 36.90 -1.53 32.29
CA THR A 14 36.48 -0.25 31.68
C THR A 14 35.01 -0.08 32.06
N ASN A 15 34.76 0.63 33.17
CA ASN A 15 34.39 2.03 33.23
C ASN A 15 33.10 2.38 32.45
N THR A 16 32.11 2.77 33.24
CA THR A 16 30.80 3.32 32.90
C THR A 16 30.79 4.22 31.67
N ASN A 17 29.80 4.07 30.81
CA ASN A 17 29.01 5.18 30.29
C ASN A 17 27.68 4.70 29.72
N ASN A 18 26.60 5.27 30.27
CA ASN A 18 25.24 5.14 29.79
C ASN A 18 25.14 5.52 28.31
N SER A 19 24.59 4.64 27.51
CA SER A 19 23.83 4.98 26.31
C SER A 19 22.71 3.96 26.21
N ALA A 20 21.61 4.26 26.90
CA ALA A 20 20.32 3.68 26.59
C ALA A 20 19.95 4.19 25.19
N ALA A 21 20.42 3.46 24.16
CA ALA A 21 19.83 3.54 22.85
C ALA A 21 18.38 3.07 23.02
N ASP A 22 17.47 4.00 22.79
CA ASP A 22 16.03 3.85 22.80
C ASP A 22 15.62 2.85 21.71
N ASP A 23 15.80 1.56 21.99
CA ASP A 23 15.16 0.45 21.30
C ASP A 23 13.69 0.36 21.77
N ASN A 24 12.97 1.48 21.71
CA ASN A 24 11.51 1.44 21.68
C ASN A 24 11.09 1.00 20.28
N LYS A 25 11.34 -0.28 19.98
CA LYS A 25 10.45 -1.02 19.10
C LYS A 25 9.10 -0.99 19.80
N CYS A 26 8.29 0.02 19.47
CA CYS A 26 6.89 0.08 19.83
C CYS A 26 6.37 -1.34 19.61
N THR A 27 5.92 -1.99 20.67
CA THR A 27 5.40 -3.36 20.62
C THR A 27 4.02 -3.29 19.98
N VAL A 28 3.98 -2.84 18.73
CA VAL A 28 2.83 -2.88 17.85
C VAL A 28 2.49 -4.36 17.74
N ARG A 29 1.31 -4.72 18.25
CA ARG A 29 0.84 -6.09 18.17
C ARG A 29 0.76 -6.44 16.69
N GLU A 30 1.06 -7.68 16.33
CA GLU A 30 1.07 -8.05 14.92
C GLU A 30 -0.30 -7.80 14.26
N GLN A 31 -1.38 -7.93 15.04
CA GLN A 31 -2.75 -7.62 14.64
C GLN A 31 -2.97 -6.13 14.32
N ASP A 32 -2.22 -5.21 14.94
CA ASP A 32 -2.30 -3.77 14.64
C ASP A 32 -1.59 -3.42 13.32
N ARG A 33 -0.74 -4.32 12.80
CA ARG A 33 0.01 -4.11 11.53
C ARG A 33 -0.81 -4.51 10.29
N PHE A 34 -1.85 -5.31 10.46
CA PHE A 34 -2.62 -5.87 9.35
C PHE A 34 -4.03 -5.29 9.30
N MET A 35 -4.53 -5.04 8.09
CA MET A 35 -5.95 -4.72 7.91
C MET A 35 -6.81 -5.93 8.29
N PRO A 36 -8.01 -5.75 8.88
CA PRO A 36 -8.91 -6.87 9.15
C PRO A 36 -9.13 -7.72 7.89
N ILE A 37 -8.94 -9.03 8.01
CA ILE A 37 -8.98 -9.97 6.88
C ILE A 37 -10.30 -9.89 6.11
N ALA A 38 -11.41 -9.60 6.80
CA ALA A 38 -12.72 -9.39 6.19
C ALA A 38 -12.74 -8.24 5.17
N ASN A 39 -12.01 -7.15 5.43
CA ASN A 39 -11.91 -6.03 4.49
C ASN A 39 -11.11 -6.40 3.24
N VAL A 40 -10.02 -7.15 3.42
CA VAL A 40 -9.21 -7.68 2.30
C VAL A 40 -10.05 -8.61 1.44
N ILE A 41 -10.71 -9.60 2.04
CA ILE A 41 -11.59 -10.56 1.34
C ILE A 41 -12.67 -9.82 0.54
N ARG A 42 -13.33 -8.82 1.16
CA ARG A 42 -14.39 -8.05 0.50
C ARG A 42 -13.90 -7.33 -0.75
N ILE A 43 -12.68 -6.79 -0.75
CA ILE A 43 -12.10 -6.12 -1.92
C ILE A 43 -11.70 -7.14 -2.98
N MET A 44 -10.99 -8.21 -2.60
CA MET A 44 -10.59 -9.28 -3.52
C MET A 44 -11.81 -9.88 -4.24
N ARG A 45 -12.94 -10.04 -3.54
CA ARG A 45 -14.18 -10.55 -4.14
C ARG A 45 -14.76 -9.67 -5.25
N LYS A 46 -14.49 -8.37 -5.26
CA LYS A 46 -15.02 -7.45 -6.29
C LYS A 46 -14.46 -7.72 -7.69
N ILE A 47 -13.26 -8.29 -7.77
CA ILE A 47 -12.59 -8.59 -9.05
C ILE A 47 -12.72 -10.06 -9.47
N LEU A 48 -13.37 -10.88 -8.64
CA LEU A 48 -13.53 -12.32 -8.87
C LEU A 48 -14.98 -12.65 -9.23
N PRO A 49 -15.22 -13.68 -10.07
CA PRO A 49 -16.56 -14.23 -10.26
C PRO A 49 -17.21 -14.65 -8.94
N SER A 50 -18.55 -14.56 -8.88
CA SER A 50 -19.36 -14.89 -7.68
C SER A 50 -19.06 -16.27 -7.09
N HIS A 51 -18.79 -17.25 -7.94
CA HIS A 51 -18.57 -18.64 -7.56
C HIS A 51 -17.10 -19.02 -7.35
N ALA A 52 -16.16 -18.08 -7.52
CA ALA A 52 -14.74 -18.36 -7.33
C ALA A 52 -14.45 -18.80 -5.88
N LYS A 53 -13.51 -19.73 -5.68
CA LYS A 53 -13.03 -20.10 -4.35
C LYS A 53 -11.70 -19.41 -4.09
N MET A 54 -11.51 -18.95 -2.86
CA MET A 54 -10.26 -18.34 -2.40
C MET A 54 -9.71 -19.20 -1.27
N SER A 55 -8.46 -19.65 -1.40
CA SER A 55 -7.76 -20.39 -0.34
C SER A 55 -7.45 -19.49 0.84
N GLU A 56 -7.16 -20.07 2.00
CA GLU A 56 -6.76 -19.30 3.18
C GLU A 56 -5.43 -18.60 2.96
N ASN A 57 -4.41 -19.33 2.46
CA ASN A 57 -3.10 -18.77 2.15
C ASN A 57 -3.18 -17.56 1.20
N ALA A 58 -4.09 -17.56 0.21
CA ALA A 58 -4.23 -16.42 -0.69
C ALA A 58 -4.73 -15.16 0.02
N LYS A 59 -5.58 -15.31 1.05
CA LYS A 59 -6.08 -14.18 1.84
C LYS A 59 -4.97 -13.63 2.72
N GLU A 60 -4.19 -14.50 3.36
CA GLU A 60 -3.04 -14.15 4.21
C GLU A 60 -1.94 -13.46 3.39
N THR A 61 -1.53 -14.04 2.26
CA THR A 61 -0.52 -13.44 1.38
C THR A 61 -0.94 -12.04 0.93
N ILE A 62 -2.19 -11.84 0.52
CA ILE A 62 -2.63 -10.50 0.09
C ILE A 62 -2.73 -9.54 1.28
N GLN A 63 -3.10 -10.01 2.47
CA GLN A 63 -3.08 -9.19 3.68
C GLN A 63 -1.66 -8.69 3.99
N GLU A 64 -0.66 -9.55 3.89
CA GLU A 64 0.76 -9.20 4.03
C GLU A 64 1.20 -8.22 2.93
N CYS A 65 0.89 -8.51 1.67
CA CYS A 65 1.23 -7.65 0.54
C CYS A 65 0.61 -6.25 0.66
N VAL A 66 -0.60 -6.11 1.18
CA VAL A 66 -1.24 -4.80 1.38
C VAL A 66 -0.49 -3.98 2.44
N SER A 67 -0.06 -4.61 3.53
CA SER A 67 0.74 -3.93 4.55
C SER A 67 2.12 -3.52 4.03
N GLU A 68 2.75 -4.38 3.24
CA GLU A 68 4.01 -4.04 2.55
C GLU A 68 3.80 -2.91 1.54
N TYR A 69 2.73 -2.95 0.74
CA TYR A 69 2.40 -1.90 -0.22
C TYR A 69 2.23 -0.54 0.46
N ILE A 70 1.49 -0.47 1.57
CA ILE A 70 1.33 0.78 2.34
C ILE A 70 2.71 1.27 2.80
N SER A 71 3.54 0.39 3.36
CA SER A 71 4.88 0.74 3.85
C SER A 71 5.79 1.20 2.71
N PHE A 72 5.69 0.56 1.54
CA PHE A 72 6.50 0.88 0.36
C PHE A 72 6.16 2.25 -0.22
N ILE A 73 4.86 2.51 -0.49
CA ILE A 73 4.41 3.82 -1.00
C ILE A 73 4.72 4.94 0.01
N THR A 74 4.41 4.71 1.30
CA THR A 74 4.64 5.73 2.32
C THR A 74 6.12 5.98 2.56
N GLY A 75 6.97 4.96 2.44
CA GLY A 75 8.43 5.10 2.49
C GLY A 75 8.98 6.01 1.39
N GLU A 76 8.55 5.80 0.14
CA GLU A 76 8.95 6.63 -1.00
C GLU A 76 8.43 8.06 -0.90
N ALA A 77 7.16 8.23 -0.51
CA ALA A 77 6.58 9.56 -0.28
C ALA A 77 7.30 10.32 0.85
N ASN A 78 7.65 9.60 1.93
CA ASN A 78 8.43 10.15 3.03
C ASN A 78 9.83 10.58 2.58
N GLU A 79 10.50 9.79 1.73
CA GLU A 79 11.81 10.13 1.18
C GLU A 79 11.77 11.48 0.44
N ARG A 80 10.75 11.70 -0.41
CA ARG A 80 10.55 12.99 -1.09
C ARG A 80 10.27 14.12 -0.10
N CYS A 81 9.35 13.90 0.84
CA CYS A 81 8.99 14.89 1.86
C CYS A 81 10.23 15.37 2.63
N GLN A 82 11.08 14.43 3.06
CA GLN A 82 12.31 14.73 3.80
C GLN A 82 13.36 15.42 2.95
N ARG A 83 13.51 15.04 1.67
CA ARG A 83 14.41 15.71 0.71
C ARG A 83 14.05 17.19 0.53
N GLU A 84 12.76 17.51 0.60
CA GLU A 84 12.23 18.88 0.57
C GLU A 84 12.20 19.57 1.95
N GLN A 85 12.86 19.00 2.96
CA GLN A 85 12.94 19.50 4.34
C GLN A 85 11.57 19.68 5.03
N ARG A 86 10.56 18.94 4.59
CA ARG A 86 9.22 18.94 5.20
C ARG A 86 9.10 17.82 6.23
N LYS A 87 8.32 18.07 7.29
CA LYS A 87 8.00 17.09 8.35
C LYS A 87 6.66 16.38 8.14
N THR A 88 5.87 16.83 7.17
CA THR A 88 4.51 16.35 6.93
C THR A 88 4.40 15.91 5.49
N ILE A 89 4.11 14.62 5.31
CA ILE A 89 3.83 14.02 4.01
C ILE A 89 2.51 14.60 3.51
N THR A 90 2.53 15.10 2.29
CA THR A 90 1.38 15.69 1.60
C THR A 90 0.80 14.73 0.57
N ALA A 91 -0.39 15.01 0.05
CA ALA A 91 -0.97 14.20 -1.03
C ALA A 91 -0.10 14.21 -2.31
N ASP A 92 0.61 15.32 -2.57
CA ASP A 92 1.48 15.45 -3.74
C ASP A 92 2.73 14.56 -3.64
N ASP A 93 3.20 14.27 -2.42
CA ASP A 93 4.27 13.31 -2.18
C ASP A 93 3.83 11.90 -2.55
N VAL A 94 2.60 11.52 -2.19
CA VAL A 94 2.02 10.22 -2.51
C VAL A 94 1.80 10.08 -4.02
N LEU A 95 1.25 11.10 -4.68
CA LEU A 95 1.06 11.09 -6.14
C LEU A 95 2.39 10.91 -6.87
N TRP A 96 3.45 11.57 -6.42
CA TRP A 96 4.77 11.37 -7.01
C TRP A 96 5.36 9.99 -6.74
N ALA A 97 5.20 9.47 -5.52
CA ALA A 97 5.67 8.12 -5.20
C ALA A 97 5.00 7.07 -6.10
N MET A 98 3.69 7.22 -6.36
CA MET A 98 2.96 6.35 -7.29
C MET A 98 3.58 6.38 -8.69
N SER A 99 3.89 7.56 -9.24
CA SER A 99 4.50 7.66 -10.58
C SER A 99 5.94 7.15 -10.59
N LYS A 100 6.76 7.50 -9.58
CA LYS A 100 8.15 7.01 -9.45
C LYS A 100 8.23 5.48 -9.42
N LEU A 101 7.24 4.84 -8.78
CA LEU A 101 7.18 3.39 -8.63
C LEU A 101 6.50 2.66 -9.81
N GLY A 102 6.05 3.40 -10.84
CA GLY A 102 5.43 2.83 -12.03
C GLY A 102 3.94 2.49 -11.89
N PHE A 103 3.25 3.10 -10.91
CA PHE A 103 1.80 3.00 -10.72
C PHE A 103 1.05 4.15 -11.43
N ASP A 104 1.50 4.54 -12.63
CA ASP A 104 0.97 5.71 -13.35
C ASP A 104 -0.53 5.62 -13.64
N ASN A 105 -1.05 4.41 -13.83
CA ASN A 105 -2.48 4.14 -14.04
C ASN A 105 -3.37 4.51 -12.84
N TYR A 106 -2.79 4.79 -11.66
CA TYR A 106 -3.51 5.27 -10.48
C TYR A 106 -3.49 6.79 -10.32
N ILE A 107 -2.65 7.52 -11.06
CA ILE A 107 -2.43 8.96 -10.86
C ILE A 107 -3.71 9.76 -11.13
N GLU A 108 -4.31 9.58 -12.31
CA GLU A 108 -5.52 10.31 -12.70
C GLU A 108 -6.71 10.00 -11.75
N PRO A 109 -7.01 8.73 -11.43
CA PRO A 109 -8.04 8.41 -10.43
C PRO A 109 -7.78 9.04 -9.05
N LEU A 110 -6.53 9.03 -8.57
CA LEU A 110 -6.17 9.62 -7.28
C LEU A 110 -6.32 11.14 -7.30
N HIS A 111 -5.96 11.79 -8.41
CA HIS A 111 -6.10 13.23 -8.55
C HIS A 111 -7.58 13.66 -8.53
N PHE A 112 -8.45 12.91 -9.22
CA PHE A 112 -9.90 13.13 -9.18
C PHE A 112 -10.45 12.97 -7.76
N TYR A 113 -10.04 11.91 -7.07
CA TYR A 113 -10.46 11.66 -5.69
C TYR A 113 -10.00 12.79 -4.74
N LEU A 114 -8.75 13.23 -4.84
CA LEU A 114 -8.20 14.31 -4.02
C LEU A 114 -8.95 15.64 -4.23
N HIS A 115 -9.27 15.96 -5.48
CA HIS A 115 -10.07 17.14 -5.82
C HIS A 115 -11.43 17.07 -5.14
N ARG A 116 -12.15 15.96 -5.31
CA ARG A 116 -13.48 15.76 -4.73
C ARG A 116 -13.45 15.79 -3.20
N TYR A 117 -12.42 15.23 -2.58
CA TYR A 117 -12.26 15.26 -1.13
C TYR A 117 -12.11 16.70 -0.60
N ARG A 118 -11.32 17.54 -1.26
CA ARG A 118 -11.16 18.96 -0.89
C ARG A 118 -12.43 19.78 -1.06
N GLU A 119 -13.24 19.50 -2.08
CA GLU A 119 -14.56 20.14 -2.25
C GLU A 119 -15.50 19.83 -1.08
N LEU A 120 -15.53 18.56 -0.64
CA LEU A 120 -16.37 18.11 0.47
C LEU A 120 -15.90 18.71 1.80
N ASP A 121 -14.60 18.73 2.04
CA ASP A 121 -14.00 19.30 3.26
C ASP A 121 -14.20 20.83 3.35
N SER A 122 -14.16 21.52 2.19
CA SER A 122 -14.42 22.96 2.11
C SER A 122 -15.91 23.31 2.22
N GLY A 123 -16.80 22.36 1.94
CA GLY A 123 -18.25 22.53 1.93
C GLY A 123 -18.95 22.26 3.27
N ASP A 124 -18.33 21.54 4.21
CA ASP A 124 -18.96 21.13 5.47
C ASP A 124 -18.48 21.93 6.70
N ARG A 125 -18.56 23.25 6.60
CA ARG A 125 -19.01 24.08 7.75
C ARG A 125 -20.54 24.16 7.83
N GLY A 126 -21.27 23.29 7.13
CA GLY A 126 -22.72 23.26 7.16
C GLY A 126 -23.37 22.24 6.25
N GLY A 127 -23.44 20.97 6.65
CA GLY A 127 -24.45 20.06 6.12
C GLY A 127 -24.13 18.57 6.23
N SER A 128 -24.58 17.95 7.32
CA SER A 128 -24.59 16.50 7.50
C SER A 128 -25.33 15.75 6.37
N THR A 129 -24.64 14.89 5.61
CA THR A 129 -25.17 13.58 5.18
C THR A 129 -24.03 12.59 4.89
N LYS A 130 -24.17 11.39 5.45
CA LYS A 130 -23.28 10.21 5.40
C LYS A 130 -22.61 9.98 4.03
N GLY A 131 -21.28 10.05 4.00
CA GLY A 131 -20.45 9.70 2.84
C GLY A 131 -20.27 8.20 2.71
N GLU A 132 -21.11 7.56 1.88
CA GLU A 132 -20.73 6.32 1.21
C GLU A 132 -20.02 6.69 -0.10
N PRO A 133 -18.78 6.22 -0.36
CA PRO A 133 -18.12 6.50 -1.62
C PRO A 133 -18.90 5.83 -2.76
N PRO A 134 -19.15 6.48 -3.91
CA PRO A 134 -19.90 5.87 -4.99
C PRO A 134 -19.11 4.68 -5.55
N LEU A 135 -19.60 3.45 -5.34
CA LEU A 135 -19.22 2.33 -6.19
C LEU A 135 -19.66 2.67 -7.61
N VAL A 136 -18.70 2.65 -8.54
CA VAL A 136 -18.96 2.62 -9.98
C VAL A 136 -20.03 1.55 -10.24
N LYS A 137 -21.23 1.98 -10.62
CA LYS A 137 -22.32 1.09 -11.01
C LYS A 137 -21.93 0.46 -12.34
N GLN A 138 -21.56 -0.82 -12.29
CA GLN A 138 -21.44 -1.66 -13.47
C GLN A 138 -22.87 -1.90 -14.00
N VAL A 139 -23.17 -1.29 -15.15
CA VAL A 139 -24.42 -1.54 -15.87
C VAL A 139 -24.42 -2.99 -16.31
N VAL A 140 -25.34 -3.75 -15.73
CA VAL A 140 -25.71 -5.08 -16.21
C VAL A 140 -26.80 -4.86 -17.25
N ASP A 141 -26.49 -5.08 -18.52
CA ASP A 141 -27.53 -5.28 -19.52
C ASP A 141 -27.21 -6.53 -20.33
N GLY A 142 -28.04 -7.55 -20.11
CA GLY A 142 -28.14 -8.72 -20.97
C GLY A 142 -29.08 -8.40 -22.10
N GLY A 143 -28.54 -8.17 -23.29
CA GLY A 143 -29.30 -7.97 -24.51
C GLY A 143 -28.49 -8.49 -25.70
N ALA A 144 -28.99 -9.56 -26.34
CA ALA A 144 -28.37 -10.21 -27.49
C ALA A 144 -28.17 -9.23 -28.66
N GLY A 145 -26.91 -9.01 -29.05
CA GLY A 145 -26.54 -8.35 -30.29
C GLY A 145 -25.32 -9.06 -30.87
N SER A 146 -25.49 -9.71 -32.02
CA SER A 146 -24.37 -10.31 -32.75
C SER A 146 -23.44 -9.22 -33.25
N VAL A 147 -22.18 -9.20 -32.78
CA VAL A 147 -21.13 -8.35 -33.34
C VAL A 147 -20.17 -9.26 -34.11
N SER A 148 -20.14 -9.10 -35.43
CA SER A 148 -19.17 -9.77 -36.31
C SER A 148 -17.75 -9.28 -36.00
N ILE A 149 -16.90 -10.20 -35.57
CA ILE A 149 -15.46 -9.99 -35.41
C ILE A 149 -14.84 -10.05 -36.81
N LYS A 150 -14.21 -8.96 -37.28
CA LYS A 150 -13.37 -9.00 -38.48
C LYS A 150 -12.05 -9.66 -38.10
N SER A 151 -11.69 -10.73 -38.81
CA SER A 151 -10.44 -11.45 -38.67
C SER A 151 -9.27 -10.53 -39.03
N VAL A 152 -8.32 -10.37 -38.11
CA VAL A 152 -7.04 -9.68 -38.37
C VAL A 152 -6.04 -10.73 -38.85
N ASN A 153 -5.48 -10.53 -40.04
CA ASN A 153 -4.51 -11.45 -40.63
C ASN A 153 -3.18 -11.35 -39.89
N ALA A 154 -2.56 -12.49 -39.63
CA ALA A 154 -1.35 -12.63 -38.80
C ALA A 154 -0.04 -12.22 -39.50
N GLU A 155 -0.09 -11.39 -40.54
CA GLU A 155 1.11 -10.99 -41.32
C GLU A 155 1.48 -9.51 -41.19
N ASP A 156 0.81 -8.74 -40.31
CA ASP A 156 1.17 -7.33 -40.02
C ASP A 156 2.02 -7.19 -38.73
N LEU A 157 3.03 -8.06 -38.57
CA LEU A 157 4.17 -7.82 -37.67
C LEU A 157 5.49 -8.06 -38.41
#